data_AF-A0A397FYR1-F1
#
_entry.id   AF-A0A397FYR1-F1
#
_cell.length_a   1.000
_cell.length_b   1.000
_cell.length_c   1.000
_cell.angle_alpha   90.00
_cell.angle_beta   90.00
_cell.angle_gamma   90.00
#
_symmetry.space_group_name_H-M   'P 1'
#
loop_
_entity.id
_entity.type
_entity.pdbx_description
1 polymer ?
#
loop_
_entity_poly.entity_id
_entity_poly.type
_entity_poly.pdbx_seq_one_letter_code
_entity_poly.pdbx_strand_id
1 'polypeptide(L)'
;MSAAVKGAQIYFGPFLVTSQVFHITPLSFALVNLKPILPGHVLVSPRRRVPRVADLTAAETADLFLTVQRVGRMVERVYGASSLNIAVQDGPEAGQSVAHVHTHIIPRKRADLDLSLIPL
;
A
#
# COMPACT_ATOMS: atom_id res chain seq x y z
N MET A 1 17.92 14.28 -1.19
CA MET A 1 17.03 13.44 -2.03
C MET A 1 17.72 13.28 -3.38
N SER A 2 18.05 12.04 -3.79
CA SER A 2 18.81 11.78 -5.02
C SER A 2 17.98 12.11 -6.26
N ALA A 3 18.60 12.77 -7.23
CA ALA A 3 18.01 13.28 -8.46
C ALA A 3 17.44 12.19 -9.40
N ALA A 4 17.69 10.91 -9.13
CA ALA A 4 17.34 9.78 -9.99
C ALA A 4 15.83 9.44 -10.08
N VAL A 5 14.97 10.14 -9.33
CA VAL A 5 13.52 9.84 -9.26
C VAL A 5 12.67 10.78 -10.13
N LYS A 6 13.21 11.90 -10.63
CA LYS A 6 12.48 12.79 -11.54
C LYS A 6 12.46 12.19 -12.96
N GLY A 7 11.38 11.48 -13.30
CA GLY A 7 11.08 11.09 -14.69
C GLY A 7 10.86 9.59 -14.94
N ALA A 8 11.07 8.72 -13.95
CA ALA A 8 10.83 7.30 -14.13
C ALA A 8 9.33 6.98 -14.06
N GLN A 9 8.81 6.28 -15.08
CA GLN A 9 7.47 5.72 -15.06
C GLN A 9 7.35 4.65 -13.96
N ILE A 10 6.26 4.70 -13.19
CA ILE A 10 5.97 3.73 -12.14
C ILE A 10 4.82 2.85 -12.58
N TYR A 11 5.03 1.54 -12.48
CA TYR A 11 4.04 0.53 -12.82
C TYR A 11 3.59 -0.22 -11.57
N PHE A 12 2.29 -0.46 -11.46
CA PHE A 12 1.70 -1.38 -10.51
C PHE A 12 1.13 -2.58 -11.29
N GLY A 13 1.85 -3.70 -11.27
CA GLY A 13 1.60 -4.80 -12.21
C GLY A 13 1.78 -4.32 -13.67
N PRO A 14 0.77 -4.47 -14.53
CA PRO A 14 0.80 -3.96 -15.91
C PRO A 14 0.40 -2.48 -16.03
N PHE A 15 -0.12 -1.84 -14.98
CA PHE A 15 -0.73 -0.51 -15.05
C PHE A 15 0.29 0.61 -14.83
N LEU A 16 0.31 1.62 -15.71
CA LEU A 16 1.08 2.85 -15.50
C LEU A 16 0.38 3.73 -14.48
N VAL A 17 0.98 3.94 -13.31
CA VAL A 17 0.36 4.59 -12.14
C VAL A 17 1.09 5.85 -11.67
N THR A 18 2.02 6.38 -12.46
CA THR A 18 2.90 7.49 -12.05
C THR A 18 2.15 8.69 -11.45
N SER A 19 0.97 9.04 -11.99
CA SER A 19 0.17 10.18 -11.49
C SER A 19 -0.60 9.89 -10.20
N GLN A 20 -0.76 8.62 -9.81
CA GLN A 20 -1.39 8.21 -8.56
C GLN A 20 -0.38 8.08 -7.40
N VAL A 21 0.93 8.12 -7.70
CA VAL A 21 2.00 7.96 -6.70
C VAL A 21 2.26 9.28 -5.97
N PHE A 22 2.19 9.23 -4.64
CA PHE A 22 2.42 10.39 -3.77
C PHE A 22 3.69 10.26 -2.90
N HIS A 23 4.29 9.07 -2.84
CA HIS A 23 5.53 8.85 -2.10
C HIS A 23 6.40 7.79 -2.79
N ILE A 24 7.71 7.99 -2.79
CA ILE A 24 8.68 7.11 -3.43
C ILE A 24 9.92 6.99 -2.54
N THR A 25 10.44 5.78 -2.43
CA THR A 25 11.76 5.46 -1.88
C THR A 25 12.61 4.80 -2.99
N PRO A 26 13.88 4.46 -2.73
CA PRO A 26 14.67 3.72 -3.70
C PRO A 26 14.03 2.38 -4.13
N LEU A 27 13.32 1.70 -3.24
CA LEU A 27 12.80 0.33 -3.45
C LEU A 27 11.27 0.21 -3.41
N SER A 28 10.54 1.22 -2.99
CA SER A 28 9.07 1.19 -2.84
C SER A 28 8.40 2.48 -3.32
N PHE A 29 7.09 2.42 -3.48
CA PHE A 29 6.24 3.57 -3.75
C PHE A 29 4.89 3.42 -3.05
N ALA A 30 4.22 4.56 -2.82
CA ALA A 30 2.86 4.60 -2.30
C ALA A 30 1.94 5.36 -3.26
N LEU A 31 0.73 4.85 -3.42
CA LEU A 31 -0.26 5.34 -4.38
C LEU A 31 -1.67 5.33 -3.80
N VAL A 32 -2.52 6.21 -4.31
CA VAL A 32 -3.96 6.22 -3.98
C VAL A 32 -4.66 4.99 -4.58
N ASN A 33 -5.59 4.39 -3.84
CA ASN A 33 -6.41 3.30 -4.36
C ASN A 33 -7.60 3.89 -5.16
N LEU A 34 -7.76 3.49 -6.42
CA LEU A 34 -8.86 3.93 -7.29
C LEU A 34 -10.21 3.35 -6.89
N LYS A 35 -10.24 2.22 -6.18
CA LYS A 35 -11.45 1.59 -5.64
C LYS A 35 -11.31 1.42 -4.12
N PRO A 36 -11.34 2.52 -3.36
CA PRO A 36 -11.09 2.49 -1.93
C PRO A 36 -12.26 1.84 -1.17
N ILE A 37 -11.95 0.99 -0.20
CA ILE A 37 -12.93 0.44 0.75
C ILE A 37 -13.50 1.55 1.66
N LEU A 38 -12.61 2.41 2.16
CA LEU A 38 -12.95 3.60 2.94
C LEU A 38 -12.11 4.79 2.44
N PRO A 39 -12.59 6.04 2.62
CA PRO A 39 -11.79 7.23 2.31
C PRO A 39 -10.40 7.17 2.96
N GLY A 40 -9.36 7.39 2.17
CA GLY A 40 -7.96 7.30 2.63
C GLY A 40 -7.32 5.93 2.52
N HIS A 41 -8.01 4.93 1.94
CA HIS A 41 -7.38 3.67 1.56
C HIS A 41 -6.28 3.92 0.51
N VAL A 42 -5.04 3.65 0.89
CA VAL A 42 -3.87 3.74 0.01
C VAL A 42 -3.13 2.41 -0.05
N LEU A 43 -2.22 2.30 -1.01
CA LEU A 43 -1.38 1.12 -1.21
C LEU A 43 0.10 1.49 -1.08
N VAL A 44 0.92 0.55 -0.62
CA VAL A 44 2.38 0.61 -0.67
C VAL A 44 2.89 -0.64 -1.37
N SER A 45 3.79 -0.50 -2.35
CA SER A 45 4.23 -1.59 -3.22
C SER A 45 5.74 -1.45 -3.51
N PRO A 46 6.50 -2.56 -3.66
CA PRO A 46 7.88 -2.49 -4.08
C PRO A 46 7.97 -1.99 -5.53
N ARG A 47 9.10 -1.42 -5.94
CA ARG A 47 9.32 -1.01 -7.34
C ARG A 47 9.53 -2.21 -8.26
N ARG A 48 10.17 -3.27 -7.75
CA ARG A 48 10.34 -4.52 -8.48
C ARG A 48 9.03 -5.30 -8.46
N ARG A 49 8.55 -5.67 -9.65
CA ARG A 49 7.30 -6.42 -9.82
C ARG A 49 7.49 -7.89 -9.45
N VAL A 50 7.14 -8.23 -8.22
CA VAL A 50 7.06 -9.62 -7.75
C VAL A 50 5.65 -9.97 -7.28
N PRO A 51 5.16 -11.19 -7.58
CA PRO A 51 3.80 -11.57 -7.24
C PRO A 51 3.61 -11.89 -5.76
N ARG A 52 4.62 -12.44 -5.08
CA ARG A 52 4.49 -12.94 -3.70
C ARG A 52 5.45 -12.26 -2.74
N VAL A 53 5.07 -12.18 -1.47
CA VAL A 53 5.92 -11.65 -0.38
C VAL A 53 7.22 -12.44 -0.26
N ALA A 54 7.17 -13.77 -0.48
CA ALA A 54 8.33 -14.65 -0.45
C ALA A 54 9.37 -14.33 -1.53
N ASP A 55 8.99 -13.61 -2.59
CA ASP A 55 9.90 -13.23 -3.68
C ASP A 55 10.68 -11.94 -3.36
N LEU A 56 10.35 -11.25 -2.28
CA LEU A 56 11.04 -10.02 -1.85
C LEU A 56 12.45 -10.35 -1.32
N THR A 57 13.40 -9.49 -1.65
CA THR A 57 14.70 -9.47 -0.96
C THR A 57 14.54 -8.87 0.44
N ALA A 58 15.46 -9.17 1.35
CA ALA A 58 15.45 -8.59 2.70
C ALA A 58 15.45 -7.04 2.68
N ALA A 59 16.16 -6.43 1.72
CA ALA A 59 16.19 -4.98 1.56
C ALA A 59 14.83 -4.41 1.12
N GLU A 60 14.14 -5.08 0.19
CA GLU A 60 12.80 -4.68 -0.23
C GLU A 60 11.77 -4.89 0.87
N THR A 61 11.83 -6.00 1.61
CA THR A 61 10.96 -6.22 2.77
C THR A 61 11.11 -5.11 3.81
N ALA A 62 12.36 -4.75 4.14
CA ALA A 62 12.61 -3.67 5.10
C ALA A 62 12.11 -2.31 4.61
N ASP A 63 12.47 -1.93 3.37
CA ASP A 63 12.04 -0.65 2.79
C ASP A 63 10.52 -0.56 2.63
N LEU A 64 9.86 -1.66 2.24
CA LEU A 64 8.41 -1.75 2.11
C LEU A 64 7.71 -1.47 3.46
N PHE A 65 8.09 -2.18 4.52
CA PHE A 65 7.41 -2.02 5.82
C PHE A 65 7.78 -0.72 6.55
N LEU A 66 9.00 -0.20 6.36
CA LEU A 66 9.33 1.17 6.81
C LEU A 66 8.49 2.22 6.07
N THR A 67 8.23 2.01 4.78
CA THR A 67 7.33 2.86 4.00
C THR A 67 5.89 2.74 4.47
N VAL A 68 5.41 1.52 4.78
CA VAL A 68 4.08 1.28 5.36
C VAL A 68 3.91 2.04 6.68
N GLN A 69 4.90 1.99 7.59
CA GLN A 69 4.85 2.75 8.84
C GLN A 69 4.75 4.26 8.60
N ARG A 70 5.55 4.79 7.66
CA ARG A 70 5.56 6.22 7.34
C ARG A 70 4.24 6.68 6.74
N VAL A 71 3.72 5.94 5.76
CA VAL A 71 2.46 6.24 5.08
C VAL A 71 1.29 6.06 6.04
N GLY A 72 1.29 5.01 6.88
CA GLY A 72 0.28 4.78 7.91
C GLY A 72 0.11 5.96 8.84
N ARG A 73 1.20 6.45 9.47
CA ARG A 73 1.16 7.63 10.35
C ARG A 73 0.64 8.88 9.62
N MET A 74 0.99 9.04 8.35
CA MET A 74 0.51 10.16 7.53
C MET A 74 -1.00 10.05 7.29
N VAL A 75 -1.47 8.87 6.88
CA VAL A 75 -2.88 8.59 6.59
C VAL A 75 -3.74 8.74 7.85
N GLU A 76 -3.31 8.20 9.00
CA GLU A 76 -4.02 8.39 10.27
C GLU A 76 -4.24 9.87 10.59
N ARG A 77 -3.16 10.66 10.52
CA ARG A 77 -3.21 12.11 10.79
C ARG A 77 -4.10 12.86 9.81
N VAL A 78 -3.96 12.60 8.50
CA VAL A 78 -4.71 13.32 7.45
C VAL A 78 -6.21 13.02 7.52
N TYR A 79 -6.57 11.79 7.83
CA TYR A 79 -7.98 11.38 7.86
C TYR A 79 -8.61 11.47 9.26
N GLY A 80 -7.84 11.89 10.28
CA GLY A 80 -8.30 11.95 11.67
C GLY A 80 -8.73 10.58 12.19
N ALA A 81 -8.04 9.53 11.76
CA ALA A 81 -8.25 8.16 12.21
C ALA A 81 -7.44 7.88 13.47
N SER A 82 -7.88 6.89 14.25
CA SER A 82 -7.23 6.45 15.49
C SER A 82 -6.55 5.09 15.35
N SER A 83 -6.73 4.42 14.22
CA SER A 83 -6.25 3.07 13.95
C SER A 83 -6.12 2.83 12.46
N LEU A 84 -5.46 1.72 12.08
CA LEU A 84 -5.30 1.29 10.69
C LEU A 84 -5.63 -0.19 10.55
N ASN A 85 -6.25 -0.58 9.43
CA ASN A 85 -6.02 -1.92 8.89
C ASN A 85 -4.81 -1.89 7.96
N ILE A 86 -3.88 -2.80 8.22
CA ILE A 86 -2.73 -3.06 7.37
C ILE A 86 -2.82 -4.51 6.93
N ALA A 87 -2.92 -4.76 5.64
CA ALA A 87 -3.13 -6.10 5.09
C ALA A 87 -2.33 -6.32 3.81
N VAL A 88 -1.87 -7.55 3.61
CA VAL A 88 -1.29 -8.01 2.34
C VAL A 88 -2.11 -9.20 1.88
N GLN A 89 -2.61 -9.13 0.65
CA GLN A 89 -3.27 -10.24 -0.01
C GLN A 89 -2.20 -10.98 -0.82
N ASP A 90 -1.56 -11.98 -0.20
CA ASP A 90 -0.47 -12.72 -0.81
C ASP A 90 -1.00 -13.91 -1.62
N GLY A 91 -1.36 -13.67 -2.88
CA GLY A 91 -1.86 -14.68 -3.83
C GLY A 91 -3.35 -14.57 -4.17
N PRO A 92 -3.80 -15.18 -5.28
CA PRO A 92 -5.17 -15.04 -5.78
C PRO A 92 -6.23 -15.46 -4.77
N GLU A 93 -6.02 -16.57 -4.06
CA GLU A 93 -6.95 -17.13 -3.07
C GLU A 93 -7.02 -16.26 -1.80
N ALA A 94 -6.01 -15.43 -1.55
CA ALA A 94 -6.02 -14.40 -0.50
C ALA A 94 -6.71 -13.09 -0.95
N GLY A 95 -7.25 -13.05 -2.18
CA GLY A 95 -7.93 -11.89 -2.75
C GLY A 95 -7.03 -10.98 -3.60
N GLN A 96 -5.80 -11.38 -3.92
CA GLN A 96 -4.88 -10.57 -4.72
C GLN A 96 -5.41 -10.39 -6.15
N SER A 97 -5.77 -9.15 -6.50
CA SER A 97 -6.27 -8.82 -7.85
C SER A 97 -5.19 -8.38 -8.83
N VAL A 98 -4.07 -7.86 -8.34
CA VAL A 98 -2.90 -7.48 -9.13
C VAL A 98 -1.71 -8.30 -8.65
N ALA A 99 -1.10 -9.09 -9.55
CA ALA A 99 0.06 -9.95 -9.27
C ALA A 99 1.35 -9.13 -9.08
N HIS A 100 1.33 -8.26 -8.10
CA HIS A 100 2.42 -7.41 -7.66
C HIS A 100 2.20 -7.14 -6.17
N VAL A 101 3.15 -7.48 -5.29
CA VAL A 101 3.00 -7.28 -3.85
C VAL A 101 2.52 -5.85 -3.53
N HIS A 102 1.49 -5.73 -2.72
CA HIS A 102 1.04 -4.45 -2.19
C HIS A 102 0.44 -4.61 -0.80
N THR A 103 0.77 -3.66 0.06
CA THR A 103 0.19 -3.54 1.39
C THR A 103 -0.92 -2.51 1.34
N HIS A 104 -2.12 -2.92 1.74
CA HIS A 104 -3.25 -2.02 1.97
C HIS A 104 -3.04 -1.28 3.29
N ILE A 105 -3.32 0.02 3.28
CA ILE A 105 -3.39 0.85 4.49
C ILE A 105 -4.74 1.56 4.47
N ILE A 106 -5.57 1.23 5.45
CA ILE A 106 -6.95 1.73 5.53
C ILE A 106 -7.12 2.44 6.86
N PRO A 107 -7.36 3.77 6.89
CA PRO A 107 -7.61 4.49 8.13
C PRO A 107 -8.93 4.05 8.75
N ARG A 108 -8.91 3.89 10.07
CA ARG A 108 -10.06 3.42 10.86
C ARG A 108 -10.48 4.42 11.92
N LYS A 109 -11.79 4.63 12.02
CA LYS A 109 -12.46 5.40 13.07
C LYS A 109 -13.41 4.49 13.83
N ARG A 110 -13.77 4.88 15.05
CA ARG A 110 -14.81 4.17 15.81
C ARG A 110 -16.11 4.13 14.98
N ALA A 111 -16.70 2.94 14.86
CA ALA A 111 -17.96 2.69 14.16
C ALA A 111 -17.96 3.02 12.65
N ASP A 112 -16.81 3.03 11.99
CA ASP A 112 -16.73 3.13 10.51
C ASP A 112 -17.01 1.81 9.78
N LEU A 113 -17.03 0.71 10.53
CA LEU A 113 -17.49 -0.61 10.12
C LEU A 113 -18.51 -1.08 11.14
N ASP A 114 -19.59 -1.63 10.62
CA ASP A 114 -20.55 -2.36 11.43
C ASP A 114 -19.92 -3.70 11.85
N LEU A 115 -19.46 -3.76 13.10
CA LEU A 115 -18.85 -4.96 13.67
C LEU A 115 -19.86 -6.10 13.88
N SER A 116 -21.17 -5.84 13.78
CA SER A 116 -22.18 -6.90 13.85
C SER A 116 -22.14 -7.85 12.63
N LEU A 117 -21.44 -7.46 11.57
CA LEU A 117 -21.26 -8.25 10.35
C LEU A 117 -20.03 -9.18 10.38
N ILE A 118 -19.22 -9.15 11.46
CA ILE A 118 -18.05 -10.03 11.60
C ILE A 118 -18.41 -11.15 12.59
N PRO A 119 -18.71 -12.38 12.11
CA PRO A 119 -18.83 -13.52 13.00
C PRO A 119 -17.45 -13.83 13.58
N LEU A 120 -17.35 -13.76 14.91
CA LEU A 120 -16.21 -14.27 15.68
C LEU A 120 -16.24 -15.80 15.72
#